data_AF-A0A8S9B9B2-F1
#
_entry.id   AF-A0A8S9B9B2-F1
#
_cell.length_a   1.000
_cell.length_b   1.000
_cell.length_c   1.000
_cell.angle_alpha   90.00
_cell.angle_beta   90.00
_cell.angle_gamma   90.00
#
_symmetry.space_group_name_H-M   'P 1'
#
loop_
_entity.id
_entity.type
_entity.pdbx_description
1 polymer ?
#
loop_
_entity_poly.entity_id
_entity_poly.type
_entity_poly.pdbx_seq_one_letter_code
_entity_poly.pdbx_strand_id
1 'polypeptide(L)'
;MQKDDMRGGGLDFKLYKKGWTVVVRRPVRSGVKDGKQGFVECEVEESLVIPASLEKLAEMHNREWLTAQGKEGKVACQGCEEVKSKDELLRCKGCEAVWYCNKECQTKGWSEKDHKSECKVLKALKSPFLDIARHDCSDIEGTKGTIIEKNVATGKAG
;
A
#
# COMPACT_ATOMS: atom_id res chain seq x y z
N MET A 1 -6.03 -16.84 -0.70
CA MET A 1 -4.74 -16.15 -0.40
C MET A 1 -4.21 -16.64 0.95
N GLN A 2 -5.09 -16.94 1.91
CA GLN A 2 -4.86 -17.96 2.95
C GLN A 2 -5.13 -19.36 2.39
N LYS A 3 -4.43 -20.37 2.91
CA LYS A 3 -4.69 -21.79 2.67
C LYS A 3 -4.47 -22.54 3.98
N ASP A 4 -5.46 -23.34 4.37
CA ASP A 4 -5.44 -24.11 5.62
C ASP A 4 -4.41 -25.26 5.61
N ASP A 5 -3.90 -25.61 4.42
CA ASP A 5 -2.93 -26.69 4.20
C ASP A 5 -1.46 -26.27 4.33
N MET A 6 -1.19 -25.06 4.84
CA MET A 6 0.17 -24.64 5.17
C MET A 6 0.44 -24.80 6.66
N ARG A 7 1.46 -25.60 6.99
CA ARG A 7 1.92 -25.81 8.38
C ARG A 7 2.21 -24.45 9.03
N GLY A 8 1.38 -24.04 10.00
CA GLY A 8 1.46 -22.75 10.68
C GLY A 8 0.47 -21.67 10.21
N GLY A 9 -0.51 -21.98 9.35
CA GLY A 9 -1.59 -21.03 8.97
C GLY A 9 -1.10 -19.77 8.25
N GLY A 10 0.09 -19.82 7.66
CA GLY A 10 0.77 -18.65 7.11
C GLY A 10 0.24 -18.16 5.76
N LEU A 11 0.63 -16.93 5.42
CA LEU A 11 0.45 -16.36 4.08
C LEU A 11 1.22 -17.17 3.03
N ASP A 12 0.57 -17.55 1.91
CA ASP A 12 1.25 -18.28 0.81
C ASP A 12 2.17 -17.35 0.04
N PHE A 13 3.44 -17.28 0.47
CA PHE A 13 4.46 -16.45 -0.16
C PHE A 13 4.77 -16.85 -1.62
N LYS A 14 4.31 -18.01 -2.10
CA LYS A 14 4.42 -18.39 -3.52
C LYS A 14 3.49 -17.57 -4.42
N LEU A 15 2.43 -16.98 -3.85
CA LEU A 15 1.53 -16.07 -4.57
C LEU A 15 2.08 -14.63 -4.64
N TYR A 16 3.13 -14.32 -3.87
CA TYR A 16 3.73 -12.99 -3.85
C TYR A 16 4.85 -12.86 -4.86
N LYS A 17 4.97 -11.65 -5.40
CA LYS A 17 6.03 -11.29 -6.32
C LYS A 17 7.15 -10.58 -5.55
N LYS A 18 8.38 -10.76 -6.03
CA LYS A 18 9.51 -9.94 -5.58
C LYS A 18 9.15 -8.47 -5.71
N GLY A 19 9.47 -7.68 -4.68
CA GLY A 19 9.19 -6.25 -4.64
C GLY A 19 7.77 -5.89 -4.19
N TRP A 20 7.01 -6.81 -3.60
CA TRP A 20 5.79 -6.47 -2.86
C TRP A 20 6.11 -6.13 -1.40
N THR A 21 5.33 -5.22 -0.83
CA THR A 21 5.49 -4.75 0.55
C THR A 21 4.50 -5.45 1.46
N VAL A 22 4.95 -5.91 2.63
CA VAL A 22 4.08 -6.45 3.67
C VAL A 22 4.11 -5.51 4.85
N VAL A 23 2.95 -4.93 5.15
CA VAL A 23 2.74 -4.14 6.37
C VAL A 23 2.35 -5.13 7.46
N VAL A 24 3.09 -5.10 8.56
CA VAL A 24 2.83 -5.94 9.73
C VAL A 24 2.56 -5.03 10.92
N ARG A 25 1.42 -5.21 11.58
CA ARG A 25 1.07 -4.56 12.83
C ARG A 25 1.42 -5.47 14.00
N ARG A 26 1.69 -4.85 15.15
CA ARG A 26 2.18 -5.50 16.38
C ARG A 26 3.28 -6.54 16.10
N PRO A 27 4.34 -6.20 15.32
CA PRO A 27 5.35 -7.18 14.97
C PRO A 27 6.15 -7.60 16.20
N VAL A 28 6.24 -8.90 16.45
CA VAL A 28 7.17 -9.45 17.44
C VAL A 28 8.45 -9.84 16.71
N ARG A 29 9.58 -9.27 17.15
CA ARG A 29 10.90 -9.58 16.58
C ARG A 29 11.61 -10.62 17.46
N SER A 30 12.04 -11.71 16.85
CA SER A 30 12.77 -12.79 17.52
C SER A 30 14.06 -13.13 16.76
N GLY A 31 15.06 -13.69 17.46
CA GLY A 31 16.27 -14.23 16.84
C GLY A 31 17.41 -13.25 16.51
N VAL A 32 17.37 -12.00 17.01
CA VAL A 32 18.42 -11.00 16.73
C VAL A 32 19.58 -11.13 17.74
N LYS A 33 20.41 -12.15 17.60
CA LYS A 33 21.78 -12.15 18.17
C LYS A 33 22.78 -12.13 17.01
N ASP A 34 23.73 -11.20 17.09
CA ASP A 34 24.93 -11.11 16.24
C ASP A 34 24.70 -10.96 14.72
N GLY A 35 23.93 -9.94 14.33
CA GLY A 35 23.91 -9.47 12.94
C GLY A 35 23.26 -10.43 11.92
N LYS A 36 22.62 -11.50 12.37
CA LYS A 36 21.82 -12.40 11.51
C LYS A 36 20.40 -11.89 11.33
N GLN A 37 19.79 -12.28 10.21
CA GLN A 37 18.42 -11.99 9.83
C GLN A 37 17.45 -12.40 10.96
N GLY A 38 16.71 -11.44 11.51
CA GLY A 38 15.69 -11.68 12.53
C GLY A 38 14.37 -12.17 11.90
N PHE A 39 13.57 -12.89 12.70
CA PHE A 39 12.20 -13.24 12.33
C PHE A 39 11.25 -12.15 12.79
N VAL A 40 10.19 -11.94 12.00
CA VAL A 40 9.04 -11.13 12.40
C VAL A 40 7.83 -12.03 12.41
N GLU A 41 7.21 -12.11 13.58
CA GLU A 41 6.01 -12.89 13.84
C GLU A 41 4.82 -11.93 14.00
N CYS A 42 3.69 -12.31 13.40
CA CYS A 42 2.41 -11.60 13.53
C CYS A 42 1.25 -12.54 13.20
N GLU A 43 0.06 -12.20 13.71
CA GLU A 43 -1.19 -12.79 13.23
C GLU A 43 -1.43 -12.37 11.77
N VAL A 44 -2.12 -13.20 11.00
CA VAL A 44 -2.33 -12.96 9.55
C VAL A 44 -3.24 -11.74 9.35
N GLU A 45 -4.23 -11.58 10.23
CA GLU A 45 -5.16 -10.46 10.30
C GLU A 45 -4.44 -9.15 10.66
N GLU A 46 -3.27 -9.24 11.28
CA GLU A 46 -2.35 -8.14 11.58
C GLU A 46 -1.33 -7.90 10.46
N SER A 47 -1.58 -8.43 9.27
CA SER A 47 -0.76 -8.19 8.08
C SER A 47 -1.58 -7.72 6.87
N LEU A 48 -0.97 -6.85 6.07
CA LEU A 48 -1.50 -6.39 4.80
C LEU A 48 -0.43 -6.45 3.72
N VAL A 49 -0.78 -7.04 2.59
CA VAL A 49 0.10 -7.11 1.43
C VAL A 49 -0.26 -6.00 0.45
N ILE A 50 0.72 -5.17 0.13
CA ILE A 50 0.61 -4.09 -0.85
C ILE A 50 1.38 -4.49 -2.10
N PRO A 51 0.74 -4.52 -3.29
CA PRO A 51 1.36 -4.99 -4.52
C PRO A 51 2.30 -3.95 -5.17
N ALA A 52 3.20 -3.37 -4.38
CA ALA A 52 4.22 -2.41 -4.77
C ALA A 52 5.43 -2.49 -3.84
N SER A 53 6.59 -2.00 -4.30
CA SER A 53 7.81 -1.89 -3.50
C SER A 53 7.70 -0.73 -2.53
N LEU A 54 8.56 -0.71 -1.50
CA LEU A 54 8.56 0.40 -0.55
C LEU A 54 8.97 1.70 -1.23
N GLU A 55 9.93 1.63 -2.16
CA GLU A 55 10.36 2.74 -3.01
C GLU A 55 9.19 3.32 -3.80
N LYS A 56 8.39 2.48 -4.47
CA LYS A 56 7.21 2.92 -5.23
C LYS A 56 6.16 3.57 -4.33
N LEU A 57 5.96 3.04 -3.12
CA LEU A 57 5.03 3.63 -2.14
C LEU A 57 5.51 5.02 -1.69
N ALA A 58 6.81 5.19 -1.46
CA ALA A 58 7.40 6.48 -1.11
C ALA A 58 7.25 7.50 -2.26
N GLU A 59 7.49 7.09 -3.51
CA GLU A 59 7.26 7.94 -4.69
C GLU A 59 5.81 8.40 -4.81
N MET A 60 4.85 7.49 -4.58
CA MET A 60 3.42 7.79 -4.63
C MET A 60 3.01 8.79 -3.53
N HIS A 61 3.48 8.59 -2.31
CA HIS A 61 3.18 9.48 -1.17
C HIS A 61 3.61 10.92 -1.43
N ASN A 62 4.80 11.11 -2.00
CA ASN A 62 5.35 12.44 -2.27
C ASN A 62 4.51 13.23 -3.31
N ARG A 63 3.77 12.54 -4.19
CA ARG A 63 2.86 13.17 -5.17
C ARG A 63 1.52 13.59 -4.55
N GLU A 64 0.99 12.77 -3.64
CA GLU A 64 -0.26 13.07 -2.93
C GLU A 64 -0.09 14.28 -1.99
N TRP A 65 1.05 14.39 -1.31
CA TRP A 65 1.31 15.51 -0.39
C TRP A 65 1.36 16.87 -1.10
N LEU A 66 1.81 16.91 -2.36
CA LEU A 66 1.80 18.11 -3.21
C LEU A 66 0.38 18.51 -3.66
N THR A 67 -0.57 17.58 -3.68
CA THR A 67 -1.95 17.81 -4.15
C THR A 67 -2.91 18.10 -2.99
N ALA A 68 -2.61 17.65 -1.78
CA ALA A 68 -3.46 17.74 -0.59
C ALA A 68 -3.50 19.14 0.07
N GLN A 69 -2.60 20.05 -0.29
CA GLN A 69 -2.65 21.45 0.15
C GLN A 69 -3.63 22.23 -0.74
N GLY A 70 -4.93 21.95 -0.64
CA GLY A 70 -5.92 22.64 -1.48
C GLY A 70 -7.37 22.51 -0.99
N LYS A 71 -7.83 23.57 -0.30
CA LYS A 71 -9.22 24.05 -0.13
C LYS A 71 -10.35 23.00 -0.27
N GLU A 72 -11.11 22.83 0.82
CA GLU A 72 -12.29 21.97 0.94
C GLU A 72 -13.05 21.74 -0.37
N GLY A 73 -13.24 20.47 -0.72
CA GLY A 73 -14.08 20.05 -1.85
C GLY A 73 -13.43 20.08 -3.24
N LYS A 74 -12.19 20.54 -3.39
CA LYS A 74 -11.49 20.56 -4.70
C LYS A 74 -10.42 19.49 -4.82
N VAL A 75 -10.31 18.90 -6.01
CA VAL A 75 -9.28 17.89 -6.33
C VAL A 75 -8.76 18.09 -7.76
N ALA A 76 -7.49 17.76 -8.00
CA ALA A 76 -6.88 17.80 -9.33
C ALA A 76 -7.28 16.58 -10.16
N CYS A 77 -7.57 16.79 -11.44
CA CYS A 77 -7.74 15.72 -12.40
C CYS A 77 -6.39 15.02 -12.67
N GLN A 78 -6.31 13.70 -12.50
CA GLN A 78 -5.06 12.96 -12.72
C GLN A 78 -4.64 12.90 -14.20
N GLY A 79 -5.52 13.25 -15.14
CA GLY A 79 -5.22 13.26 -16.58
C GLY A 79 -4.69 14.60 -17.11
N CYS A 80 -5.27 15.72 -16.64
CA CYS A 80 -4.96 17.06 -17.15
C CYS A 80 -4.53 18.06 -16.07
N GLU A 81 -4.47 17.65 -14.80
CA GLU A 81 -4.02 18.44 -13.63
C GLU A 81 -4.91 19.64 -13.30
N GLU A 82 -6.02 19.84 -14.02
CA GLU A 82 -7.00 20.87 -13.72
C GLU A 82 -7.71 20.59 -12.39
N VAL A 83 -7.79 21.59 -11.51
CA VAL A 83 -8.41 21.49 -10.19
C VAL A 83 -9.88 21.90 -10.29
N LYS A 84 -10.80 20.99 -9.95
CA LYS A 84 -12.25 21.22 -9.96
C LYS A 84 -12.91 20.78 -8.67
N SER A 85 -14.19 21.07 -8.49
CA SER A 85 -14.97 20.47 -7.42
C SER A 85 -15.01 18.95 -7.59
N LYS A 86 -14.98 18.23 -6.47
CA LYS A 86 -15.08 16.78 -6.42
C LYS A 86 -16.35 16.25 -7.07
N ASP A 87 -17.43 17.04 -7.03
CA ASP A 87 -18.74 16.71 -7.61
C ASP A 87 -18.76 16.85 -9.14
N GLU A 88 -17.83 17.64 -9.71
CA GLU A 88 -17.68 17.83 -11.15
C GLU A 88 -16.77 16.77 -11.80
N LEU A 89 -16.12 15.94 -11.00
CA LEU A 89 -15.12 14.98 -11.45
C LEU A 89 -15.58 13.54 -11.26
N LEU A 90 -15.29 12.71 -12.25
CA LEU A 90 -15.51 11.27 -12.21
C LEU A 90 -14.44 10.59 -11.38
N ARG A 91 -14.87 9.87 -10.35
CA ARG A 91 -13.99 9.04 -9.52
C ARG A 91 -13.66 7.72 -10.23
N CYS A 92 -12.42 7.27 -10.14
CA CYS A 92 -12.04 5.94 -10.60
C CYS A 92 -12.80 4.84 -9.83
N LYS A 93 -13.55 3.99 -10.54
CA LYS A 93 -14.31 2.88 -9.92
C LYS A 93 -13.43 1.72 -9.41
N GLY A 94 -12.15 1.69 -9.79
CA GLY A 94 -11.23 0.62 -9.41
C GLY A 94 -10.62 0.83 -8.02
N CYS A 95 -9.96 1.98 -7.83
CA CYS A 95 -9.29 2.32 -6.58
C CYS A 95 -10.04 3.34 -5.72
N GLU A 96 -10.98 4.08 -6.30
CA GLU A 96 -11.74 5.15 -5.64
C GLU A 96 -10.90 6.26 -4.99
N ALA A 97 -9.63 6.40 -5.38
CA ALA A 97 -8.67 7.34 -4.79
C ALA A 97 -8.25 8.46 -5.75
N VAL A 98 -8.64 8.39 -7.03
CA VAL A 98 -8.28 9.41 -8.05
C VAL A 98 -9.50 9.90 -8.80
N TRP A 99 -9.40 11.11 -9.35
CA TRP A 99 -10.47 11.83 -10.04
C TRP A 99 -10.07 12.26 -11.46
N TYR A 100 -11.06 12.34 -12.35
CA TYR A 100 -10.90 12.69 -13.76
C TYR A 100 -12.03 13.60 -14.24
N CYS A 101 -11.74 14.55 -15.13
CA CYS A 101 -12.77 15.37 -15.77
C CYS A 101 -13.77 14.52 -16.56
N ASN A 102 -13.26 13.53 -17.30
CA ASN A 102 -14.04 12.71 -18.22
C ASN A 102 -13.27 11.40 -18.55
N LYS A 103 -13.85 10.57 -19.42
CA LYS A 103 -13.26 9.30 -19.86
C LYS A 103 -11.94 9.46 -20.64
N GLU A 104 -11.75 10.58 -21.34
CA GLU A 104 -10.51 10.86 -22.06
C GLU A 104 -9.37 11.12 -21.08
N CYS A 105 -9.62 11.96 -20.06
CA CYS A 105 -8.68 12.19 -18.97
C CYS A 105 -8.39 10.91 -18.19
N GLN A 106 -9.38 10.03 -18.01
CA GLN A 106 -9.15 8.72 -17.40
C GLN A 106 -8.20 7.86 -18.25
N THR A 107 -8.42 7.79 -19.56
CA THR A 107 -7.55 7.04 -20.47
C THR A 107 -6.13 7.59 -20.47
N LYS A 108 -5.99 8.92 -20.54
CA LYS A 108 -4.71 9.61 -20.45
C LYS A 108 -3.99 9.32 -19.13
N GLY A 109 -4.69 9.47 -18.01
CA GLY A 109 -4.14 9.14 -16.69
C GLY A 109 -3.76 7.66 -16.55
N TRP A 110 -4.51 6.77 -17.20
CA TRP A 110 -4.25 5.32 -17.20
C TRP A 110 -2.95 4.95 -17.90
N SER A 111 -2.69 5.50 -19.10
CA SER A 111 -1.52 5.14 -19.91
C SER A 111 -0.31 6.05 -19.71
N GLU A 112 -0.52 7.36 -19.59
CA GLU A 112 0.58 8.35 -19.59
C GLU A 112 1.03 8.74 -18.18
N LYS A 113 0.15 8.63 -17.19
CA LYS A 113 0.42 9.01 -15.79
C LYS A 113 0.53 7.81 -14.84
N ASP A 114 0.76 6.62 -15.40
CA ASP A 114 1.02 5.38 -14.67
C ASP A 114 -0.10 4.92 -13.71
N HIS A 115 -1.33 5.44 -13.85
CA HIS A 115 -2.44 5.02 -12.97
C HIS A 115 -2.75 3.52 -13.11
N LYS A 116 -2.44 2.90 -14.26
CA LYS A 116 -2.61 1.46 -14.46
C LYS A 116 -1.88 0.61 -13.42
N SER A 117 -0.63 0.96 -13.09
CA SER A 117 0.15 0.22 -12.09
C SER A 117 -0.26 0.63 -10.66
N GLU A 118 -0.60 1.91 -10.47
CA GLU A 118 -0.94 2.48 -9.16
C GLU A 118 -2.36 2.12 -8.69
N CYS A 119 -3.30 1.84 -9.59
CA CYS A 119 -4.71 1.61 -9.24
C CYS A 119 -4.89 0.47 -8.22
N LYS A 120 -4.17 -0.65 -8.39
CA LYS A 120 -4.22 -1.77 -7.44
C LYS A 120 -3.57 -1.44 -6.10
N VAL A 121 -2.53 -0.61 -6.12
CA VAL A 121 -1.81 -0.16 -4.93
C VAL A 121 -2.69 0.77 -4.11
N LEU A 122 -3.28 1.78 -4.74
CA LEU A 122 -4.22 2.72 -4.13
C LEU A 122 -5.43 2.01 -3.53
N LYS A 123 -5.95 0.98 -4.21
CA LYS A 123 -7.02 0.14 -3.68
C LYS A 123 -6.62 -0.57 -2.38
N ALA A 124 -5.39 -1.11 -2.32
CA ALA A 124 -4.88 -1.77 -1.13
C ALA A 124 -4.62 -0.77 0.02
N LEU A 125 -4.15 0.43 -0.30
CA LEU A 125 -3.90 1.50 0.68
C LEU A 125 -5.19 2.05 1.31
N LYS A 126 -6.33 1.92 0.64
CA LYS A 126 -7.66 2.22 1.20
C LYS A 126 -8.21 1.14 2.14
N SER A 127 -7.44 0.10 2.43
CA SER A 127 -7.85 -0.93 3.37
C SER A 127 -8.06 -0.33 4.76
N PRO A 128 -9.19 -0.61 5.45
CA PRO A 128 -9.40 -0.21 6.85
C PRO A 128 -8.34 -0.74 7.81
N PHE A 129 -7.55 -1.72 7.37
CA PHE A 129 -6.35 -2.18 8.07
C PHE A 129 -5.35 -1.04 8.33
N LEU A 130 -5.27 -0.04 7.46
CA LEU A 130 -4.36 1.09 7.61
C LEU A 130 -4.98 2.28 8.36
N ASP A 131 -6.24 2.18 8.81
CA ASP A 131 -6.88 3.24 9.58
C ASP A 131 -6.28 3.33 10.99
N ILE A 132 -5.61 4.45 11.28
CA ILE A 132 -4.96 4.73 12.57
C ILE A 132 -6.00 4.76 13.71
N ALA A 133 -7.27 5.08 13.40
CA ALA A 133 -8.36 5.15 14.37
C ALA A 133 -8.83 3.79 14.92
N ARG A 134 -8.34 2.66 14.41
CA ARG A 134 -8.58 1.33 15.03
C ARG A 134 -7.75 1.10 16.29
N HIS A 135 -6.97 2.08 16.74
CA HIS A 135 -6.19 2.00 17.96
C HIS A 135 -6.93 2.67 19.12
N ASP A 136 -7.29 1.87 20.13
CA ASP A 136 -7.27 2.36 21.50
C ASP A 136 -5.86 2.89 21.79
N CYS A 137 -5.78 4.19 22.08
CA CYS A 137 -4.54 4.93 22.31
C CYS A 137 -3.86 4.53 23.64
N SER A 138 -4.45 3.60 24.41
CA SER A 138 -4.00 3.22 25.75
C SER A 138 -2.70 2.41 25.79
N ASP A 139 -2.24 1.86 24.67
CA ASP A 139 -1.08 0.94 24.64
C ASP A 139 0.17 1.53 23.94
N ILE A 140 0.20 2.83 23.65
CA ILE A 140 1.34 3.48 22.95
C ILE A 140 2.47 3.84 23.94
N GLU A 141 2.95 2.86 24.70
CA GLU A 141 4.31 2.90 25.26
C GLU A 141 5.20 1.96 24.44
N GLY A 142 5.83 2.49 23.39
CA GLY A 142 7.05 1.89 22.82
C GLY A 142 6.98 1.21 21.44
N THR A 143 5.83 1.02 20.80
CA THR A 143 5.78 0.40 19.46
C THR A 143 5.98 1.42 18.33
N LYS A 144 7.23 1.56 17.88
CA LYS A 144 7.55 2.13 16.56
C LYS A 144 7.08 1.16 15.47
N GLY A 145 6.09 1.57 14.67
CA GLY A 145 5.65 0.79 13.51
C GLY A 145 6.84 0.44 12.61
N THR A 146 7.01 -0.85 12.33
CA THR A 146 8.10 -1.35 11.47
C THR A 146 7.51 -1.72 10.11
N ILE A 147 7.97 -1.08 9.04
CA ILE A 147 7.72 -1.51 7.67
C ILE A 147 8.84 -2.50 7.28
N ILE A 148 8.47 -3.68 6.76
CA ILE A 148 9.44 -4.70 6.33
C ILE A 148 9.33 -4.86 4.82
N GLU A 149 10.39 -4.46 4.11
CA GLU A 149 10.53 -4.74 2.67
C GLU A 149 11.20 -6.11 2.49
N LYS A 150 10.49 -7.08 1.91
CA LYS A 150 11.10 -8.37 1.52
C LYS A 150 11.63 -8.28 0.09
N ASN A 151 12.93 -8.05 -0.05
CA ASN A 151 13.64 -8.32 -1.30
C ASN A 151 13.81 -9.83 -1.47
N VAL A 152 12.89 -10.47 -2.21
CA VAL A 152 12.99 -11.90 -2.55
C VAL A 152 14.16 -12.09 -3.52
N ALA A 153 15.32 -12.47 -3.01
CA ALA A 153 16.43 -12.92 -3.86
C ALA A 153 16.09 -14.30 -4.42
N THR A 154 15.83 -14.39 -5.72
CA THR A 154 15.73 -15.69 -6.42
C THR A 154 17.13 -16.22 -6.64
N GLY A 155 17.64 -17.02 -5.71
CA GLY A 155 18.78 -17.90 -5.95
C GLY A 155 18.35 -18.99 -6.93
N LYS A 156 18.93 -18.99 -8.14
CA LYS A 156 18.85 -20.13 -9.06
C LYS A 156 19.56 -21.32 -8.39
N ALA A 157 18.83 -22.39 -8.14
CA ALA A 157 19.46 -23.69 -7.93
C ALA A 157 19.95 -24.20 -9.29
N GLY A 158 21.27 -24.30 -9.43
CA GLY A 158 21.93 -25.12 -10.45
C GLY A 158 22.23 -26.51 -9.89
#